data_AF-R7TT47-F1
#
_entry.id   AF-R7TT47-F1
#
_cell.length_a   1.000
_cell.length_b   1.000
_cell.length_c   1.000
_cell.angle_alpha   90.00
_cell.angle_beta   90.00
_cell.angle_gamma   90.00
#
_symmetry.space_group_name_H-M   'P 1'
#
loop_
_entity.id
_entity.type
_entity.pdbx_description
1 polymer ?
#
loop_
_entity_poly.entity_id
_entity_poly.type
_entity_poly.pdbx_seq_one_letter_code
_entity_poly.pdbx_strand_id
1 'polypeptide(L)'
;MGGSGLEVLWESVYAPASVVHMMTGHAYAHALRAHLLTSVALFTFMMTEMKDKTKESLSALHKAIIGQKPVDLEDEKVMQTLIENNQQWIKTEKEQSQTRRLWLNYMEQVSLIKLFVDAERTGDWALHQTSIRQMIPYFHAAGHLAYAKSARIYLQQMQALQSTKNETEFGKFTKAKR
;
A
#
# COMPACT_ATOMS: atom_id res chain seq x y z
N MET A 1 12.48 11.63 0.06
CA MET A 1 12.31 11.59 1.53
C MET A 1 13.63 11.80 2.29
N GLY A 2 14.58 12.55 1.75
CA GLY A 2 15.80 12.91 2.50
C GLY A 2 15.44 13.70 3.76
N GLY A 3 16.07 13.37 4.88
CA GLY A 3 15.77 14.00 6.18
C GLY A 3 14.49 13.51 6.87
N SER A 4 13.82 12.46 6.36
CA SER A 4 12.63 11.86 7.01
C SER A 4 12.93 11.01 8.25
N GLY A 5 14.21 10.67 8.47
CA GLY A 5 14.64 9.72 9.51
C GLY A 5 14.51 8.25 9.10
N LEU A 6 14.03 7.93 7.89
CA LEU A 6 13.95 6.55 7.39
C LEU A 6 15.31 5.89 7.25
N GLU A 7 16.33 6.62 6.82
CA GLU A 7 17.72 6.12 6.71
C GLU A 7 18.21 5.64 8.07
N VAL A 8 18.10 6.50 9.09
CA VAL A 8 18.48 6.19 10.48
C VAL A 8 17.69 4.99 11.02
N LEU A 9 16.38 4.95 10.74
CA LEU A 9 15.55 3.82 11.13
C LEU A 9 16.01 2.52 10.46
N TRP A 10 16.32 2.55 9.17
CA TRP A 10 16.75 1.36 8.43
C TRP A 10 18.16 0.91 8.81
N GLU A 11 19.05 1.83 9.20
CA GLU A 11 20.37 1.52 9.73
C GLU A 11 20.32 0.76 11.08
N SER A 12 19.18 0.75 11.78
CA SER A 12 19.00 -0.08 12.98
C SER A 12 18.89 -1.58 12.69
N VAL A 13 18.60 -1.96 11.44
CA VAL A 13 18.36 -3.35 11.01
C VAL A 13 19.14 -3.77 9.77
N TYR A 14 19.62 -2.82 8.96
CA TYR A 14 20.45 -3.05 7.78
C TYR A 14 21.78 -2.33 7.91
N ALA A 15 22.84 -2.85 7.28
CA ALA A 15 24.13 -2.17 7.25
C ALA A 15 24.02 -0.82 6.51
N PRO A 16 24.71 0.25 6.96
CA PRO A 16 24.63 1.58 6.35
C PRO A 16 24.89 1.59 4.83
N ALA A 17 25.89 0.83 4.38
CA ALA A 17 26.17 0.69 2.95
C ALA A 17 24.98 0.10 2.16
N SER A 18 24.25 -0.85 2.76
CA SER A 18 23.03 -1.41 2.16
C SER A 18 21.90 -0.39 2.10
N VAL A 19 21.73 0.44 3.12
CA VAL A 19 20.70 1.49 3.18
C VAL A 19 20.87 2.49 2.04
N VAL A 20 22.10 2.89 1.71
CA VAL A 20 22.38 3.75 0.54
C VAL A 20 21.86 3.14 -0.76
N HIS A 21 22.10 1.84 -0.98
CA HIS A 21 21.60 1.14 -2.17
C HIS A 21 20.07 0.95 -2.15
N MET A 22 19.47 0.80 -0.95
CA MET A 22 18.01 0.73 -0.80
C MET A 22 17.33 2.06 -1.13
N MET A 23 17.86 3.17 -0.61
CA MET A 23 17.31 4.52 -0.83
C MET A 23 17.40 4.98 -2.28
N THR A 24 18.39 4.49 -3.03
CA THR A 24 18.55 4.77 -4.46
C THR A 24 17.78 3.79 -5.37
N GLY A 25 17.10 2.79 -4.79
CA GLY A 25 16.35 1.78 -5.54
C GLY A 25 17.18 0.64 -6.13
N HIS A 26 18.51 0.65 -5.97
CA HIS A 26 19.40 -0.40 -6.47
C HIS A 26 19.29 -1.71 -5.69
N ALA A 27 18.77 -1.67 -4.45
CA ALA A 27 18.47 -2.83 -3.64
C ALA A 27 16.96 -2.98 -3.41
N TYR A 28 16.18 -3.08 -4.49
CA TYR A 28 14.71 -3.09 -4.48
C TYR A 28 14.10 -4.05 -3.44
N ALA A 29 14.51 -5.32 -3.42
CA ALA A 29 13.91 -6.32 -2.54
C ALA A 29 14.12 -5.97 -1.05
N HIS A 30 15.30 -5.47 -0.69
CA HIS A 30 15.59 -5.00 0.66
C HIS A 30 14.80 -3.73 0.98
N ALA A 31 14.73 -2.77 0.05
CA ALA A 31 13.96 -1.53 0.22
C ALA A 31 12.46 -1.83 0.43
N LEU A 32 11.88 -2.71 -0.38
CA LEU A 32 10.49 -3.15 -0.22
C LEU A 32 10.26 -3.76 1.16
N ARG A 33 11.13 -4.69 1.58
CA ARG A 33 11.03 -5.31 2.91
C ARG A 33 11.14 -4.27 4.03
N ALA A 34 12.06 -3.32 3.92
CA ALA A 34 12.23 -2.25 4.89
C ALA A 34 10.98 -1.36 4.98
N HIS A 35 10.39 -0.97 3.85
CA HIS A 35 9.13 -0.22 3.82
C HIS A 35 7.99 -0.96 4.53
N LEU A 36 7.84 -2.26 4.26
CA LEU A 36 6.82 -3.10 4.89
C LEU A 36 7.04 -3.19 6.41
N LEU A 37 8.28 -3.42 6.87
CA LEU A 37 8.62 -3.47 8.29
C LEU A 37 8.36 -2.12 8.98
N THR A 38 8.76 -1.01 8.36
CA THR A 38 8.48 0.34 8.89
C THR A 38 6.98 0.57 9.03
N SER A 39 6.16 0.18 8.04
CA SER A 39 4.70 0.32 8.13
C SER A 39 4.11 -0.49 9.29
N VAL A 40 4.59 -1.72 9.54
CA VAL A 40 4.14 -2.55 10.66
C VAL A 40 4.58 -1.95 12.01
N ALA A 41 5.82 -1.48 12.11
CA ALA A 41 6.33 -0.84 13.32
C ALA A 41 5.53 0.43 13.67
N LEU A 42 5.26 1.28 12.68
CA LEU A 42 4.43 2.48 12.85
C LEU A 42 3.00 2.13 13.27
N PHE A 43 2.38 1.15 12.61
CA PHE A 43 1.04 0.70 12.98
C PHE A 43 1.01 0.20 14.43
N THR A 44 2.00 -0.61 14.83
CA THR A 44 2.11 -1.13 16.20
C THR A 44 2.28 0.00 17.21
N PHE A 45 3.10 1.00 16.90
CA PHE A 45 3.27 2.19 17.73
C PHE A 45 1.99 3.03 17.82
N MET A 46 1.27 3.23 16.72
CA MET A 46 0.00 3.96 16.76
C MET A 46 -1.07 3.21 17.55
N MET A 47 -1.09 1.88 17.48
CA MET A 47 -1.99 1.03 18.27
C MET A 47 -1.78 1.13 19.78
N THR A 48 -0.60 1.55 20.26
CA THR A 48 -0.40 1.78 21.71
C THR A 48 -1.15 3.02 22.20
N GLU A 49 -1.33 4.01 21.32
CA GLU A 49 -2.00 5.28 21.60
C GLU A 49 -3.53 5.22 21.36
N MET A 50 -4.04 4.13 20.76
CA MET A 50 -5.46 3.96 20.48
C MET A 50 -6.27 3.60 21.73
N LYS A 51 -7.51 4.10 21.81
CA LYS A 51 -8.47 3.74 22.87
C LYS A 51 -8.68 2.21 22.93
N ASP A 52 -8.77 1.67 24.14
CA ASP A 52 -8.76 0.23 24.40
C ASP A 52 -9.81 -0.56 23.60
N LYS A 53 -11.04 -0.06 23.49
CA LYS A 53 -12.10 -0.75 22.72
C LYS A 53 -11.77 -0.93 21.23
N THR A 54 -11.11 0.05 20.60
CA THR A 54 -10.71 -0.04 19.19
C THR A 54 -9.50 -0.96 19.04
N LYS A 55 -8.58 -0.92 20.01
CA LYS A 55 -7.39 -1.75 20.07
C LYS A 55 -7.72 -3.23 20.22
N GLU A 56 -8.70 -3.58 21.06
CA GLU A 56 -9.20 -4.94 21.25
C GLU A 56 -9.82 -5.51 19.97
N SER A 57 -10.71 -4.75 19.32
CA SER A 57 -11.34 -5.15 18.04
C SER A 57 -10.32 -5.38 16.93
N LEU A 58 -9.35 -4.48 16.77
CA LEU A 58 -8.29 -4.61 15.76
C LEU A 58 -7.32 -5.76 16.07
N SER A 59 -6.99 -5.98 17.36
CA SER A 59 -6.14 -7.10 17.79
C SER A 59 -6.83 -8.45 17.56
N ALA A 60 -8.13 -8.54 17.82
CA ALA A 60 -8.94 -9.73 17.52
C ALA A 60 -8.95 -10.04 16.02
N LEU A 61 -9.21 -9.01 15.20
CA LEU A 61 -9.21 -9.13 13.74
C LEU A 61 -7.83 -9.55 13.20
N HIS A 62 -6.74 -8.93 13.69
CA HIS A 62 -5.38 -9.28 13.31
C HIS A 62 -5.00 -10.71 13.69
N LYS A 63 -5.32 -11.16 14.92
CA LYS A 63 -5.08 -12.54 15.37
C LYS A 63 -5.83 -13.56 14.52
N ALA A 64 -7.03 -13.22 14.09
CA ALA A 64 -7.84 -14.15 13.35
C ALA A 64 -7.44 -14.23 11.86
N ILE A 65 -6.97 -13.12 11.27
CA ILE A 65 -6.28 -13.10 9.96
C ILE A 65 -4.99 -13.94 10.01
N ILE A 66 -4.13 -13.73 11.02
CA ILE A 66 -2.86 -14.48 11.16
C ILE A 66 -3.10 -15.95 11.47
N GLY A 67 -4.10 -16.27 12.29
CA GLY A 67 -4.39 -17.63 12.72
C GLY A 67 -5.00 -18.50 11.62
N GLN A 68 -5.28 -17.95 10.43
CA GLN A 68 -6.04 -18.62 9.35
C GLN A 68 -7.34 -19.27 9.83
N LYS A 69 -7.88 -18.82 10.98
CA LYS A 69 -9.21 -19.23 11.39
C LYS A 69 -10.16 -18.52 10.44
N PRO A 70 -11.15 -19.21 9.86
CA PRO A 70 -12.22 -18.53 9.16
C PRO A 70 -12.88 -17.62 10.20
N VAL A 71 -12.52 -16.34 10.17
CA VAL A 71 -13.36 -15.33 10.76
C VAL A 71 -14.59 -15.36 9.91
N ASP A 72 -15.72 -15.61 10.55
CA ASP A 72 -17.00 -15.37 9.95
C ASP A 72 -17.12 -13.84 9.75
N LEU A 73 -16.51 -13.35 8.68
CA LEU A 73 -16.58 -11.98 8.19
C LEU A 73 -17.86 -11.80 7.33
N GLU A 74 -18.77 -12.77 7.32
CA GLU A 74 -19.96 -12.78 6.47
C GLU A 74 -20.88 -11.59 6.71
N ASP A 75 -20.77 -10.92 7.85
CA ASP A 75 -21.48 -9.67 8.09
C ASP A 75 -20.73 -8.50 7.43
N GLU A 76 -20.95 -8.35 6.12
CA GLU A 76 -20.48 -7.23 5.28
C GLU A 76 -20.64 -5.88 6.00
N LYS A 77 -21.71 -5.74 6.80
CA LYS A 77 -22.01 -4.56 7.61
C LYS A 77 -20.98 -4.29 8.71
N VAL A 78 -20.47 -5.33 9.37
CA VAL A 78 -19.42 -5.20 10.41
C VAL A 78 -18.11 -4.75 9.76
N MET A 79 -17.74 -5.36 8.63
CA MET A 79 -16.52 -4.98 7.90
C MET A 79 -16.60 -3.54 7.38
N GLN A 80 -17.75 -3.16 6.81
CA GLN A 80 -17.99 -1.80 6.34
C GLN A 80 -17.92 -0.79 7.48
N THR A 81 -18.51 -1.09 8.64
CA THR A 81 -18.43 -0.24 9.84
C THR A 81 -16.99 -0.07 10.32
N LEU A 82 -16.19 -1.13 10.30
CA LEU A 82 -14.78 -1.08 10.69
C LEU A 82 -13.95 -0.24 9.71
N ILE A 83 -14.19 -0.38 8.40
CA ILE A 83 -13.54 0.43 7.37
C ILE A 83 -13.86 1.92 7.57
N GLU A 84 -15.13 2.26 7.76
CA GLU A 84 -15.58 3.64 7.99
C GLU A 84 -14.98 4.23 9.27
N ASN A 85 -14.98 3.49 10.37
CA ASN A 85 -14.36 3.91 11.62
C ASN A 85 -12.85 4.15 11.47
N ASN A 86 -12.16 3.27 10.75
CA ASN A 86 -10.73 3.41 10.49
C ASN A 86 -10.45 4.62 9.59
N GLN A 87 -11.23 4.84 8.54
CA GLN A 87 -11.11 6.02 7.67
C GLN A 87 -11.33 7.32 8.43
N GLN A 88 -12.36 7.37 9.29
CA GLN A 88 -12.64 8.53 10.12
C GLN A 88 -11.51 8.78 11.13
N TRP A 89 -11.01 7.73 11.77
CA TRP A 89 -9.86 7.84 12.67
C TRP A 89 -8.61 8.36 11.95
N ILE A 90 -8.26 7.81 10.78
CA ILE A 90 -7.13 8.27 9.96
C ILE A 90 -7.28 9.77 9.65
N LYS A 91 -8.49 10.22 9.27
CA LYS A 91 -8.75 11.63 8.96
C LYS A 91 -8.49 12.52 10.18
N THR A 92 -9.06 12.17 11.33
CA THR A 92 -8.86 12.90 12.58
C THR A 92 -7.39 12.94 13.00
N GLU A 93 -6.67 11.83 12.86
CA GLU A 93 -5.24 11.74 13.22
C GLU A 93 -4.33 12.55 12.28
N LYS A 94 -4.65 12.61 10.98
CA LYS A 94 -3.93 13.46 10.00
C LYS A 94 -4.08 14.95 10.32
N GLU A 95 -5.15 15.37 11.00
CA GLU A 95 -5.38 16.77 11.37
C GLU A 95 -4.67 17.19 12.66
N GLN A 96 -4.38 16.23 13.56
CA GLN A 96 -3.78 16.53 14.87
C GLN A 96 -2.32 17.01 14.81
N SER A 97 -1.51 16.54 13.86
CA SER A 97 -0.14 17.05 13.68
C SER A 97 0.43 16.77 12.29
N GLN A 98 1.40 17.59 11.88
CA GLN A 98 2.11 17.41 10.62
C GLN A 98 2.89 16.08 10.58
N THR A 99 3.50 15.67 11.71
CA THR A 99 4.24 14.41 11.82
C THR A 99 3.31 13.20 11.69
N ARG A 100 2.15 13.20 12.35
CA ARG A 100 1.15 12.11 12.18
C ARG A 100 0.67 12.03 10.75
N ARG A 101 0.37 13.19 10.13
CA ARG A 101 -0.02 13.26 8.72
C ARG A 101 1.03 12.67 7.79
N LEU A 102 2.30 12.99 8.01
CA LEU A 102 3.42 12.45 7.22
C LEU A 102 3.45 10.92 7.29
N TRP A 103 3.43 10.35 8.50
CA TRP A 103 3.53 8.90 8.68
C TRP A 103 2.29 8.15 8.20
N LEU A 104 1.09 8.71 8.38
CA LEU A 104 -0.15 8.16 7.82
C LEU A 104 -0.13 8.16 6.29
N ASN A 105 0.29 9.26 5.67
CA ASN A 105 0.46 9.34 4.21
C ASN A 105 1.55 8.37 3.70
N TYR A 106 2.60 8.14 4.48
CA TYR A 106 3.61 7.13 4.18
C TYR A 106 3.03 5.70 4.21
N MET A 107 2.27 5.35 5.25
CA MET A 107 1.63 4.04 5.34
C MET A 107 0.59 3.80 4.23
N GLU A 108 -0.09 4.86 3.79
CA GLU A 108 -0.98 4.83 2.62
C GLU A 108 -0.22 4.48 1.33
N GLN A 109 0.95 5.08 1.11
CA GLN A 109 1.85 4.71 0.01
C GLN A 109 2.33 3.26 0.08
N VAL A 110 2.72 2.79 1.27
CA VAL A 110 3.14 1.38 1.45
C VAL A 110 1.97 0.42 1.21
N SER A 111 0.75 0.80 1.57
CA SER A 111 -0.46 0.02 1.31
C SER A 111 -0.77 -0.08 -0.19
N LEU A 112 -0.56 1.01 -0.93
CA LEU A 112 -0.67 1.02 -2.39
C LEU A 112 0.37 0.11 -3.06
N ILE A 113 1.60 0.05 -2.54
CA ILE A 113 2.62 -0.90 -3.02
C ILE A 113 2.16 -2.34 -2.79
N LYS A 114 1.59 -2.65 -1.62
CA LYS A 114 1.03 -3.99 -1.34
C LYS A 114 -0.08 -4.35 -2.32
N LEU A 115 -0.99 -3.41 -2.61
CA LEU A 115 -2.10 -3.60 -3.55
C LEU A 115 -1.60 -3.92 -4.96
N PHE A 116 -0.57 -3.20 -5.41
CA PHE A 116 0.05 -3.45 -6.70
C PHE A 116 0.74 -4.82 -6.75
N VAL A 117 1.50 -5.19 -5.72
CA VAL A 117 2.13 -6.52 -5.63
C VAL A 117 1.08 -7.64 -5.63
N ASP A 118 -0.04 -7.44 -4.94
CA ASP A 118 -1.15 -8.39 -4.92
C ASP A 118 -1.79 -8.55 -6.30
N ALA A 119 -2.06 -7.43 -6.99
CA ALA A 119 -2.58 -7.44 -8.36
C ALA A 119 -1.67 -8.22 -9.33
N GLU A 120 -0.35 -7.98 -9.26
CA GLU A 120 0.64 -8.67 -10.09
C GLU A 120 0.71 -10.17 -9.78
N ARG A 121 0.62 -10.55 -8.50
CA ARG A 121 0.70 -11.96 -8.06
C ARG A 121 -0.56 -12.75 -8.37
N THR A 122 -1.73 -12.12 -8.31
CA THR A 122 -3.03 -12.76 -8.56
C THR A 122 -3.46 -12.66 -10.02
N GLY A 123 -2.80 -11.81 -10.82
CA GLY A 123 -3.23 -11.49 -12.17
C GLY A 123 -4.56 -10.73 -12.20
N ASP A 124 -4.93 -10.03 -11.13
CA ASP A 124 -6.12 -9.19 -11.10
C ASP A 124 -5.88 -7.91 -11.92
N TRP A 125 -6.40 -7.93 -13.14
CA TRP A 125 -6.25 -6.85 -14.10
C TRP A 125 -6.92 -5.53 -13.66
N ALA A 126 -8.08 -5.61 -13.02
CA ALA A 126 -8.80 -4.42 -12.57
C ALA A 126 -8.05 -3.75 -11.41
N LEU A 127 -7.53 -4.57 -10.48
CA LEU A 127 -6.73 -4.12 -9.37
C LEU A 127 -5.39 -3.51 -9.83
N HIS A 128 -4.77 -4.10 -10.85
CA HIS A 128 -3.55 -3.57 -11.47
C HIS A 128 -3.75 -2.16 -12.01
N GLN A 129 -4.76 -1.96 -12.87
CA GLN A 129 -5.07 -0.65 -13.45
C GLN A 129 -5.41 0.38 -12.37
N THR A 130 -6.15 -0.03 -11.34
CA THR A 130 -6.53 0.83 -10.21
C THR A 130 -5.30 1.26 -9.41
N SER A 131 -4.39 0.32 -9.12
CA SER A 131 -3.15 0.58 -8.40
C SER A 131 -2.24 1.54 -9.16
N ILE A 132 -2.03 1.32 -10.48
CA ILE A 132 -1.24 2.24 -11.32
C ILE A 132 -1.85 3.64 -11.32
N ARG A 133 -3.18 3.75 -11.46
CA ARG A 133 -3.87 5.05 -11.42
C ARG A 133 -3.59 5.80 -10.12
N GLN A 134 -3.64 5.10 -8.99
CA GLN A 134 -3.37 5.67 -7.67
C GLN A 134 -1.88 5.99 -7.45
N MET A 135 -0.95 5.34 -8.16
CA MET A 135 0.49 5.61 -8.08
C MET A 135 0.91 6.88 -8.83
N ILE A 136 0.19 7.27 -9.89
CA ILE A 136 0.53 8.43 -10.74
C ILE A 136 0.73 9.74 -9.93
N PRO A 137 -0.16 10.15 -9.01
CA PRO A 137 0.05 11.33 -8.18
C PRO A 137 1.36 11.30 -7.38
N TYR A 138 1.76 10.13 -6.89
CA TYR A 138 3.01 9.97 -6.14
C TYR A 138 4.24 10.12 -7.04
N PHE A 139 4.21 9.62 -8.27
CA PHE A 139 5.28 9.87 -9.23
C PHE A 139 5.43 11.36 -9.55
N HIS A 140 4.33 12.09 -9.69
CA HIS A 140 4.37 13.54 -9.84
C HIS A 140 4.96 14.23 -8.61
N ALA A 141 4.46 13.90 -7.42
CA ALA A 141 4.91 14.51 -6.17
C ALA A 141 6.40 14.22 -5.85
N ALA A 142 6.91 13.05 -6.24
CA ALA A 142 8.30 12.66 -6.06
C ALA A 142 9.25 13.19 -7.16
N GLY A 143 8.75 13.90 -8.17
CA GLY A 143 9.55 14.40 -9.30
C GLY A 143 9.92 13.33 -10.33
N HIS A 144 9.34 12.13 -10.24
CA HIS A 144 9.52 11.03 -11.19
C HIS A 144 8.66 11.21 -12.44
N LEU A 145 8.83 12.35 -13.14
CA LEU A 145 7.97 12.76 -14.24
C LEU A 145 7.96 11.78 -15.42
N ALA A 146 9.09 11.12 -15.69
CA ALA A 146 9.17 10.08 -16.72
C ALA A 146 8.25 8.88 -16.38
N TYR A 147 8.27 8.42 -15.12
CA TYR A 147 7.37 7.36 -14.65
C TYR A 147 5.91 7.81 -14.67
N ALA A 148 5.62 9.04 -14.22
CA ALA A 148 4.27 9.58 -14.24
C ALA A 148 3.68 9.61 -15.67
N LYS A 149 4.46 10.10 -16.64
CA LYS A 149 4.07 10.15 -18.05
C LYS A 149 3.85 8.76 -18.62
N SER A 150 4.82 7.86 -18.45
CA SER A 150 4.74 6.50 -18.97
C SER A 150 3.58 5.73 -18.37
N ALA A 151 3.37 5.81 -17.05
CA ALA A 151 2.25 5.18 -16.35
C ALA A 151 0.89 5.69 -16.85
N ARG A 152 0.77 7.01 -17.12
CA ARG A 152 -0.46 7.59 -17.67
C ARG A 152 -0.76 7.11 -19.09
N ILE A 153 0.25 7.09 -19.97
CA ILE A 153 0.11 6.59 -21.35
C ILE A 153 -0.27 5.11 -21.33
N TYR A 154 0.44 4.32 -20.53
CA TYR A 154 0.15 2.90 -20.33
C TYR A 154 -1.30 2.70 -19.88
N LEU A 155 -1.75 3.41 -18.84
CA LEU A 155 -3.11 3.27 -18.31
C LEU A 155 -4.17 3.58 -19.37
N GLN A 156 -3.97 4.65 -20.16
CA GLN A 156 -4.89 5.00 -21.25
C GLN A 156 -4.95 3.89 -22.31
N GLN A 157 -3.81 3.32 -22.69
CA GLN A 157 -3.75 2.21 -23.64
C GLN A 157 -4.45 0.96 -23.09
N MET A 158 -4.25 0.66 -21.81
CA MET A 158 -4.85 -0.51 -21.17
C MET A 158 -6.36 -0.39 -20.98
N GLN A 159 -6.87 0.82 -20.80
CA GLN A 159 -8.32 1.08 -20.76
C GLN A 159 -8.96 0.96 -22.15
N ALA A 160 -8.22 1.33 -23.20
CA ALA A 160 -8.65 1.16 -24.59
C ALA A 160 -8.40 -0.27 -25.13
N LEU A 161 -7.93 -1.21 -24.30
CA LEU A 161 -7.57 -2.55 -24.76
C LEU A 161 -8.76 -3.31 -25.34
N GLN A 162 -9.95 -3.15 -24.75
CA GLN A 162 -11.18 -3.83 -25.21
C GLN A 162 -11.63 -3.35 -26.60
N SER A 163 -11.40 -2.08 -26.95
CA SER A 163 -11.76 -1.53 -28.26
C SER A 163 -10.68 -1.74 -29.32
N THR A 164 -9.44 -2.04 -28.92
CA THR A 164 -8.29 -2.18 -29.82
C THR A 164 -7.90 -3.63 -30.08
N LYS A 165 -8.33 -4.57 -29.24
CA LYS A 165 -8.04 -5.99 -29.35
C LYS A 165 -9.30 -6.82 -29.57
N ASN A 166 -9.15 -7.96 -30.26
CA ASN A 166 -10.23 -8.93 -30.36
C ASN A 166 -10.53 -9.54 -28.98
N GLU A 167 -11.75 -10.06 -28.79
CA GLU A 167 -12.22 -10.55 -27.48
C GLU A 167 -11.36 -11.69 -26.92
N THR A 168 -10.78 -12.52 -27.81
CA THR A 168 -9.93 -13.65 -27.40
C THR A 168 -8.60 -13.18 -26.84
N GLU A 169 -7.93 -12.22 -27.49
CA GLU A 169 -6.70 -11.60 -26.99
C GLU A 169 -6.97 -10.81 -25.72
N PHE A 170 -8.05 -10.01 -25.69
CA PHE A 170 -8.45 -9.26 -24.50
C PHE A 170 -8.66 -10.20 -23.29
N GLY A 171 -9.35 -11.33 -23.49
CA GLY A 171 -9.57 -12.33 -22.44
C GLY A 171 -8.29 -12.97 -21.91
N LYS A 172 -7.24 -13.14 -22.74
CA LYS A 172 -5.94 -13.68 -22.31
C LYS A 172 -5.19 -12.73 -21.37
N PHE A 173 -5.37 -11.42 -21.53
CA PHE A 173 -4.70 -10.40 -20.72
C PHE A 173 -5.48 -10.04 -19.45
N THR A 174 -6.81 -10.12 -19.48
CA THR A 174 -7.64 -9.57 -18.40
C THR A 174 -8.26 -10.61 -17.47
N LYS A 175 -8.36 -11.87 -17.89
CA LYS A 175 -8.85 -12.95 -17.01
C LYS A 175 -7.74 -13.42 -16.11
N ALA A 176 -7.99 -13.43 -14.80
CA ALA A 176 -7.09 -14.02 -13.82
C ALA A 176 -6.80 -15.47 -14.20
N LYS A 177 -5.50 -15.83 -14.25
CA LYS A 177 -5.08 -17.23 -14.40
C LYS A 177 -5.40 -17.93 -13.08
N ARG A 178 -6.56 -18.59 -13.02
CA ARG A 178 -6.85 -19.57 -11.97
C ARG A 178 -6.02 -20.83 -12.20
#